data_AF-G9K7C9-F1
#
_entry.id   AF-G9K7C9-F1
#
_cell.length_a   1.000
_cell.length_b   1.000
_cell.length_c   1.000
_cell.angle_alpha   90.00
_cell.angle_beta   90.00
_cell.angle_gamma   90.00
#
_symmetry.space_group_name_H-M   'P 1'
#
loop_
_entity.id
_entity.type
_entity.pdbx_description
1 polymer ?
#
loop_
_entity_poly.entity_id
_entity_poly.type
_entity_poly.pdbx_seq_one_letter_code
_entity_poly.pdbx_strand_id
1 'polypeptide(L)'
;EPAVLSCLRGYSVCIFTYGQTGTGKTYSMEGPPEDPGIAPRALQSLFQEMGTGGQHRVTLSMVEIYNEAVRDLLAPGPPERLAVR
;
A
#
# COMPACT_ATOMS: atom_id res chain seq x y z
N GLU A 1 -6.30 17.51 -3.40
CA GLU A 1 -5.48 17.48 -2.16
C GLU A 1 -4.59 16.24 -2.18
N PRO A 2 -3.38 16.28 -1.61
CA PRO A 2 -2.49 15.11 -1.53
C PRO A 2 -3.19 13.95 -0.80
N ALA A 3 -3.14 12.74 -1.37
CA ALA A 3 -3.76 11.53 -0.81
C ALA A 3 -3.39 11.30 0.67
N VAL A 4 -2.14 11.58 1.04
CA VAL A 4 -1.62 11.44 2.41
C VAL A 4 -2.33 12.39 3.38
N LEU A 5 -2.57 13.65 3.00
CA LEU A 5 -3.25 14.62 3.85
C LEU A 5 -4.73 14.27 4.06
N SER A 6 -5.40 13.75 3.03
CA SER A 6 -6.77 13.25 3.16
C SER A 6 -6.84 12.07 4.14
N CYS A 7 -5.87 11.17 4.10
CA CYS A 7 -5.78 10.04 5.03
C CYS A 7 -5.62 10.51 6.49
N LEU A 8 -4.72 11.47 6.76
CA LEU A 8 -4.51 12.03 8.10
C LEU A 8 -5.73 12.79 8.64
N ARG A 9 -6.59 13.30 7.77
CA ARG A 9 -7.87 13.93 8.14
C ARG A 9 -9.00 12.93 8.41
N GLY A 10 -8.75 11.63 8.26
CA GLY A 10 -9.72 10.58 8.51
C GLY A 10 -10.52 10.12 7.29
N TYR A 11 -10.13 10.52 6.07
CA TYR A 11 -10.76 10.04 4.85
C TYR A 11 -10.08 8.78 4.31
N SER A 12 -10.87 7.82 3.83
CA SER A 12 -10.36 6.65 3.12
C SER A 12 -9.88 7.04 1.72
N VAL A 13 -8.66 6.63 1.37
CA VAL A 13 -8.07 6.89 0.04
C VAL A 13 -7.61 5.57 -0.57
N CYS A 14 -7.79 5.44 -1.89
CA CYS A 14 -7.35 4.29 -2.66
C CYS A 14 -6.59 4.76 -3.90
N ILE A 15 -5.45 4.12 -4.19
CA ILE A 15 -4.67 4.31 -5.40
C ILE A 15 -4.45 2.94 -6.00
N PHE A 16 -4.75 2.80 -7.29
CA PHE A 16 -4.50 1.56 -8.04
C PHE A 16 -3.94 1.90 -9.42
N THR A 17 -3.03 1.06 -9.91
CA THR A 17 -2.46 1.18 -11.25
C THR A 17 -3.15 0.20 -12.20
N TYR A 18 -3.61 0.68 -13.34
CA TYR A 18 -4.25 -0.13 -14.38
C TYR A 18 -3.52 0.02 -15.71
N GLY A 19 -3.42 -1.06 -16.47
CA GLY A 19 -2.74 -1.08 -17.76
C GLY A 19 -2.30 -2.47 -18.18
N GLN A 20 -1.84 -2.61 -19.42
CA GLN A 20 -1.34 -3.87 -19.97
C GLN A 20 -0.06 -4.33 -19.25
N THR A 21 0.24 -5.62 -19.27
CA THR A 21 1.54 -6.14 -18.80
C THR A 21 2.69 -5.45 -19.53
N GLY A 22 3.72 -5.04 -18.79
CA GLY A 22 4.86 -4.31 -19.35
C GLY A 22 4.70 -2.78 -19.41
N THR A 23 3.54 -2.20 -19.11
CA THR A 23 3.33 -0.73 -19.15
C THR A 23 3.79 0.00 -17.88
N GLY A 24 4.54 -0.67 -16.99
CA GLY A 24 5.10 -0.03 -15.80
C GLY A 24 4.19 0.03 -14.57
N LYS A 25 3.15 -0.81 -14.43
CA LYS A 25 2.30 -0.84 -13.21
C LYS A 25 3.12 -1.00 -11.92
N THR A 26 3.99 -2.01 -11.87
CA THR A 26 4.89 -2.26 -10.73
C THR A 26 5.90 -1.12 -10.57
N TYR A 27 6.42 -0.57 -11.67
CA TYR A 27 7.33 0.57 -11.64
C TYR A 27 6.68 1.80 -11.00
N SER A 28 5.44 2.13 -11.37
CA SER A 28 4.72 3.27 -10.79
C SER A 28 4.31 3.03 -9.33
N MET A 29 3.85 1.84 -8.98
CA MET A 29 3.34 1.55 -7.64
C MET A 29 4.46 1.32 -6.61
N GLU A 30 5.41 0.45 -6.92
CA GLU A 30 6.50 0.04 -6.03
C GLU A 30 7.79 0.77 -6.37
N GLY A 31 8.18 0.77 -7.65
CA GLY A 31 9.43 1.34 -8.15
C GLY A 31 10.69 0.63 -7.65
N PRO A 32 11.82 0.74 -8.36
CA PRO A 32 13.09 0.23 -7.86
C PRO A 32 13.63 1.07 -6.69
N PRO A 33 14.58 0.57 -5.88
CA PRO A 33 15.16 1.31 -4.76
C PRO A 33 15.77 2.67 -5.14
N GLU A 34 16.37 2.77 -6.33
CA GLU A 34 16.94 4.00 -6.89
C GLU A 34 15.89 5.03 -7.36
N ASP A 35 14.68 4.59 -7.67
CA ASP A 35 13.55 5.45 -8.06
C ASP A 35 12.25 4.89 -7.45
N PRO A 36 12.01 5.13 -6.14
CA PRO A 36 10.86 4.57 -5.44
C PRO A 36 9.54 5.01 -6.06
N GLY A 37 8.55 4.13 -6.07
CA GLY A 37 7.22 4.40 -6.62
C GLY A 37 6.29 5.13 -5.66
N ILE A 38 4.98 5.08 -5.97
CA ILE A 38 3.93 5.74 -5.20
C ILE A 38 3.86 5.21 -3.76
N ALA A 39 3.85 3.90 -3.55
CA ALA A 39 3.66 3.28 -2.25
C ALA A 39 4.77 3.66 -1.24
N PRO A 40 6.08 3.46 -1.53
CA PRO A 40 7.14 3.86 -0.59
C PRO A 40 7.18 5.38 -0.34
N ARG A 41 6.95 6.22 -1.37
CA ARG A 41 6.90 7.68 -1.21
C ARG A 41 5.72 8.12 -0.32
N ALA A 42 4.54 7.52 -0.51
CA ALA A 42 3.36 7.84 0.27
C ALA A 42 3.54 7.46 1.75
N LEU A 43 4.14 6.29 2.03
CA LEU A 43 4.47 5.88 3.40
C LEU A 43 5.50 6.81 4.03
N GLN A 44 6.55 7.21 3.30
CA GLN A 44 7.55 8.16 3.80
C GLN A 44 6.90 9.50 4.17
N SER A 45 6.08 10.07 3.29
CA SER A 45 5.34 11.30 3.58
C SER A 45 4.38 11.14 4.76
N LEU A 46 3.68 10.01 4.87
CA LEU A 46 2.78 9.73 6.00
C LEU A 46 3.54 9.78 7.33
N PHE A 47 4.68 9.10 7.44
CA PHE A 47 5.49 9.10 8.65
C PHE A 47 6.12 10.46 8.96
N GLN A 48 6.51 11.23 7.94
CA GLN A 48 7.00 12.60 8.12
C GLN A 48 5.93 13.52 8.72
N GLU A 49 4.71 13.50 8.18
CA GLU A 49 3.60 14.32 8.65
C GLU A 49 3.15 13.92 10.06
N MET A 50 3.10 12.61 10.38
CA MET A 50 2.77 12.13 11.73
C MET A 50 3.80 12.54 12.80
N GLY A 51 5.06 12.75 12.41
CA GLY A 51 6.12 13.21 13.31
C GLY A 51 5.90 14.62 13.88
N THR A 52 4.94 15.39 13.34
CA THR A 52 4.65 16.76 13.76
C THR A 52 3.68 16.87 14.94
N GLY A 53 3.09 15.75 15.40
CA GLY A 53 2.31 15.70 16.63
C GLY A 53 1.17 14.66 16.65
N GLY A 54 0.73 14.29 17.85
CA GLY A 54 -0.37 13.36 18.08
C GLY A 54 0.05 11.91 18.36
N GLN A 55 -0.87 11.12 18.91
CA GLN A 55 -0.73 9.67 19.04
C GLN A 55 -1.40 9.01 17.84
N HIS A 56 -0.62 8.30 17.02
CA HIS A 56 -1.10 7.63 15.82
C HIS A 56 -0.90 6.13 15.96
N ARG A 57 -1.88 5.34 15.50
CA ARG A 57 -1.74 3.89 15.36
C ARG A 57 -1.79 3.54 13.88
N VAL A 58 -0.70 2.97 13.39
CA VAL A 58 -0.57 2.54 11.99
C VAL A 58 -0.61 1.02 11.92
N THR A 59 -1.37 0.49 10.98
CA THR A 59 -1.42 -0.95 10.69
C THR A 59 -1.21 -1.12 9.19
N LEU A 60 -0.39 -2.08 8.81
CA LEU A 60 -0.11 -2.43 7.42
C LEU A 60 -0.59 -3.85 7.15
N SER A 61 -1.27 -4.04 6.03
CA SER A 61 -1.65 -5.34 5.49
C SER A 61 -1.23 -5.40 4.03
N MET A 62 -0.61 -6.50 3.60
CA MET A 62 -0.24 -6.72 2.20
C MET A 62 -0.83 -8.05 1.76
N VAL A 63 -1.63 -8.01 0.70
CA VAL A 63 -2.46 -9.14 0.27
C VAL A 63 -2.34 -9.32 -1.23
N GLU A 64 -2.21 -10.57 -1.67
CA GLU A 64 -2.29 -10.97 -3.07
C GLU A 64 -3.65 -11.60 -3.37
N ILE A 65 -4.23 -11.22 -4.50
CA ILE A 65 -5.43 -11.87 -5.05
C ILE A 65 -5.02 -12.54 -6.35
N TYR A 66 -5.03 -13.87 -6.35
CA TYR A 66 -4.70 -14.68 -7.52
C TYR A 66 -5.65 -15.86 -7.62
N ASN A 67 -6.26 -16.07 -8.79
CA ASN A 67 -7.20 -17.16 -9.04
C ASN A 67 -8.31 -17.28 -7.98
N GLU A 68 -8.97 -16.16 -7.65
CA GLU A 68 -10.03 -16.09 -6.62
C GLU A 68 -9.59 -16.61 -5.24
N ALA A 69 -8.29 -16.59 -4.98
CA ALA A 69 -7.70 -16.89 -3.68
C ALA A 69 -7.02 -15.64 -3.14
N VAL A 70 -7.27 -15.36 -1.87
CA VAL A 70 -6.64 -14.28 -1.13
C VAL A 70 -5.51 -14.87 -0.30
N ARG A 71 -4.32 -14.30 -0.41
CA ARG A 71 -3.12 -14.72 0.30
C ARG A 71 -2.56 -13.53 1.08
N ASP A 72 -2.36 -13.70 2.38
CA ASP A 72 -1.62 -12.73 3.19
C ASP A 72 -0.12 -12.86 2.89
N LEU A 73 0.50 -11.76 2.44
CA LEU A 73 1.92 -11.72 2.12
C LEU A 73 2.81 -11.42 3.34
N LEU A 74 2.21 -10.99 4.46
CA LEU A 74 2.93 -10.68 5.71
C LEU A 74 2.75 -11.78 6.79
N ALA A 75 1.90 -12.77 6.56
CA ALA A 75 1.66 -13.84 7.53
C ALA A 75 2.91 -14.73 7.74
N PRO A 76 3.30 -15.03 8.99
CA PRO A 76 4.39 -15.94 9.30
C PRO A 76 3.94 -17.39 9.07
N GLY A 77 4.29 -17.97 7.92
CA GLY A 77 3.98 -19.37 7.63
C GLY A 77 3.78 -19.68 6.16
N PRO A 78 3.42 -20.94 5.82
CA PRO A 78 3.03 -21.28 4.46
C PRO A 78 1.78 -20.48 4.04
N PRO A 79 1.61 -20.20 2.75
CA PRO A 79 0.46 -19.48 2.23
C PRO A 79 -0.85 -20.09 2.69
N GLU A 80 -1.55 -19.38 3.57
CA GLU A 80 -2.91 -19.74 3.95
C GLU A 80 -3.90 -19.04 3.02
N ARG A 81 -4.83 -19.81 2.46
CA ARG A 81 -5.90 -19.27 1.61
C ARG A 81 -6.94 -18.62 2.52
N LEU A 82 -6.96 -17.30 2.54
CA LEU A 82 -7.99 -16.54 3.25
C LEU A 82 -9.32 -16.66 2.49
N ALA A 83 -10.37 -17.08 3.20
CA ALA A 83 -11.72 -17.06 2.65
C ALA A 83 -12.25 -15.62 2.65
N VAL A 84 -12.68 -15.13 1.50
CA VAL A 84 -13.47 -13.91 1.41
C VAL A 84 -14.89 -14.27 1.82
N ARG A 85 -15.38 -13.69 2.92
CA ARG A 85 -16.76 -13.85 3.40
C ARG A 85 -17.63 -12.69 2.94
#